data_AF-A0A6I5RHM2-F1
#
_entry.id   AF-A0A6I5RHM2-F1
#
_cell.length_a   1.000
_cell.length_b   1.000
_cell.length_c   1.000
_cell.angle_alpha   90.00
_cell.angle_beta   90.00
_cell.angle_gamma   90.00
#
_symmetry.space_group_name_H-M   'P 1'
#
loop_
_entity.id
_entity.type
_entity.pdbx_description
1 polymer ?
#
loop_
_entity_poly.entity_id
_entity_poly.type
_entity_poly.pdbx_seq_one_letter_code
_entity_poly.pdbx_strand_id
1 'polypeptide(L)' 'MLSVIRYSQMIGLATVDSATAKHLGEIQDIWVDEKGRIVYLSSDQGYIPLEQVAGINPQAVFTYGYLSIESPNSVAKN' A
#
# COMPACT_ATOMS: atom_id res chain seq x y z
N MET A 1 -0.20 -22.98 0.11
CA MET A 1 -0.20 -22.64 1.56
C MET A 1 -0.57 -21.17 1.68
N LEU A 2 -1.42 -20.81 2.63
CA LEU A 2 -1.84 -19.43 2.84
C LEU A 2 -1.13 -18.87 4.07
N SER A 3 -0.72 -17.61 3.98
CA SER A 3 -0.17 -16.85 5.10
C SER A 3 -1.17 -15.75 5.48
N VAL A 4 -1.27 -15.46 6.78
CA VAL A 4 -2.11 -14.38 7.29
C VAL A 4 -1.22 -13.28 7.82
N ILE A 5 -1.45 -12.06 7.37
CA ILE A 5 -0.80 -10.85 7.90
C ILE A 5 -1.89 -10.02 8.58
N ARG A 6 -1.66 -9.65 9.84
CA ARG A 6 -2.55 -8.79 10.61
C ARG A 6 -2.26 -7.33 10.28
N TYR A 7 -3.26 -6.47 10.44
CA TYR A 7 -3.08 -5.01 10.33
C TYR A 7 -1.88 -4.51 11.15
N SER A 8 -1.77 -4.94 12.42
CA SER A 8 -0.65 -4.56 13.30
C SER A 8 0.73 -5.04 12.83
N GLN A 9 0.78 -6.01 11.92
CA GLN A 9 2.02 -6.48 11.30
C GLN A 9 2.31 -5.78 9.98
N MET A 10 1.32 -5.09 9.39
CA MET A 10 1.51 -4.29 8.17
C MET A 10 2.04 -2.89 8.47
N ILE A 11 1.57 -2.27 9.55
CA ILE A 11 2.00 -0.92 9.92
C ILE A 11 3.50 -0.91 10.23
N GLY A 12 4.23 0.03 9.64
CA GLY A 12 5.69 0.15 9.73
C GLY A 12 6.46 -0.76 8.77
N LEU A 13 5.80 -1.60 7.96
CA LEU A 13 6.54 -2.37 6.94
C LEU A 13 7.10 -1.44 5.87
N ALA A 14 8.33 -1.71 5.46
CA ALA A 14 8.95 -1.03 4.34
C ALA A 14 8.22 -1.37 3.03
N THR A 15 7.94 -0.36 2.22
CA THR A 15 7.44 -0.49 0.86
C THR A 15 8.60 -0.40 -0.12
N VAL A 16 8.64 -1.32 -1.08
CA VAL A 16 9.67 -1.38 -2.11
C VAL A 16 9.03 -1.52 -3.48
N ASP A 17 9.47 -0.69 -4.43
CA ASP A 17 9.18 -0.89 -5.85
C ASP A 17 9.99 -2.09 -6.37
N SER A 18 9.30 -3.14 -6.78
CA SER A 18 9.90 -4.38 -7.27
C SER A 18 10.66 -4.21 -8.59
N ALA A 19 10.29 -3.22 -9.41
CA ALA A 19 10.93 -2.98 -10.70
C ALA A 19 12.26 -2.21 -10.56
N THR A 20 12.35 -1.31 -9.58
CA THR A 20 13.50 -0.42 -9.41
C THR A 20 14.31 -0.65 -8.12
N ALA A 21 13.83 -1.54 -7.24
CA ALA A 21 14.33 -1.74 -5.88
C ALA A 21 14.34 -0.45 -5.02
N LYS A 22 13.55 0.56 -5.41
CA LYS A 22 13.46 1.84 -4.70
C LYS A 22 12.64 1.66 -3.42
N HIS A 23 13.13 2.21 -2.32
CA HIS A 23 12.34 2.34 -1.09
C HIS A 23 11.29 3.45 -1.26
N LEU A 24 10.03 3.11 -0.98
CA LEU A 24 8.86 3.97 -1.12
C LEU A 24 8.27 4.37 0.24
N GLY A 25 9.05 4.19 1.31
CA GLY A 25 8.63 4.55 2.65
C GLY A 25 8.02 3.40 3.45
N GLU A 26 7.45 3.70 4.60
CA GLU A 26 6.81 2.72 5.49
C GLU A 26 5.29 2.81 5.44
N ILE A 27 4.60 1.68 5.58
CA ILE A 27 3.13 1.65 5.64
C ILE A 27 2.64 2.37 6.90
N GLN A 28 1.83 3.40 6.72
CA GLN A 28 1.23 4.17 7.82
C GLN A 28 -0.19 3.73 8.13
N ASP A 29 -1.02 3.55 7.09
CA ASP A 29 -2.43 3.17 7.22
C ASP A 29 -2.93 2.34 6.04
N ILE A 30 -4.06 1.65 6.29
CA ILE A 30 -4.83 0.91 5.29
C ILE A 30 -6.15 1.64 5.06
N TRP A 31 -6.42 2.00 3.80
CA TRP A 31 -7.59 2.75 3.40
C TRP A 31 -8.64 1.81 2.81
N VAL A 32 -9.88 1.98 3.26
CA VAL A 32 -11.04 1.20 2.81
C VAL A 32 -12.07 2.09 2.14
N ASP A 33 -12.81 1.54 1.17
CA ASP A 33 -13.94 2.23 0.55
C ASP A 33 -15.21 2.15 1.42
N GLU A 34 -16.29 2.77 0.94
CA GLU A 34 -17.60 2.79 1.62
C GLU A 34 -18.20 1.39 1.86
N LYS A 35 -17.71 0.36 1.14
CA LYS A 35 -18.14 -1.03 1.29
C LYS A 35 -17.22 -1.82 2.21
N GLY A 36 -16.22 -1.17 2.82
CA GLY A 36 -15.24 -1.79 3.70
C GLY A 36 -14.16 -2.60 2.96
N ARG A 37 -13.98 -2.39 1.66
CA ARG A 37 -12.95 -3.08 0.87
C ARG A 37 -11.65 -2.29 0.91
N ILE A 38 -10.52 -2.96 1.12
CA ILE A 38 -9.19 -2.32 1.04
C ILE A 38 -8.98 -1.82 -0.39
N VAL A 39 -8.59 -0.56 -0.52
CA VAL A 39 -8.36 0.10 -1.81
C VAL A 39 -6.95 0.66 -1.94
N TYR A 40 -6.40 1.20 -0.84
CA TYR A 40 -5.04 1.74 -0.83
C TYR A 40 -4.33 1.38 0.46
N LEU A 41 -3.00 1.28 0.37
CA LEU A 41 -2.11 1.43 1.50
C LEU A 41 -1.52 2.84 1.43
N SER A 42 -1.20 3.44 2.57
CA SER A 42 -0.51 4.74 2.61
C SER A 42 0.91 4.57 3.11
N SER A 43 1.82 5.33 2.53
CA SER A 43 3.19 5.52 3.02
C SER A 43 3.51 7.02 3.14
N ASP A 44 4.64 7.34 3.73
CA ASP A 44 5.18 8.72 3.78
C ASP A 44 5.39 9.34 2.38
N GLN A 45 5.53 8.51 1.35
CA GLN A 45 5.74 8.96 -0.03
C GLN A 45 4.44 9.07 -0.84
N GLY A 46 3.29 8.63 -0.31
CA GLY A 46 1.99 8.71 -0.98
C GLY A 46 1.11 7.49 -0.76
N TYR A 47 0.24 7.20 -1.72
CA TYR A 47 -0.73 6.12 -1.66
C TYR A 47 -0.40 5.03 -2.67
N ILE A 48 -0.48 3.78 -2.24
CA ILE A 48 -0.21 2.58 -3.02
C ILE A 48 -1.56 1.91 -3.31
N PRO A 49 -2.04 1.91 -4.57
CA PRO A 49 -3.25 1.20 -4.93
C PRO A 49 -3.09 -0.30 -4.68
N LEU A 50 -4.12 -0.96 -4.13
CA LEU A 50 -4.03 -2.38 -3.79
C LEU A 50 -3.74 -3.25 -5.03
N GLU A 51 -4.24 -2.86 -6.20
CA GLU A 51 -3.97 -3.50 -7.49
C GLU A 51 -2.50 -3.44 -7.92
N GLN A 52 -1.72 -2.50 -7.36
CA GLN A 52 -0.29 -2.39 -7.61
C GLN A 52 0.55 -3.16 -6.58
N VAL A 53 -0.06 -3.78 -5.56
CA VAL A 53 0.68 -4.60 -4.59
C VAL A 53 1.05 -5.93 -5.25
N ALA A 54 2.34 -6.13 -5.44
CA ALA A 54 2.94 -7.33 -6.03
C ALA A 54 2.93 -8.51 -5.06
N GLY A 55 3.13 -8.22 -3.78
CA GLY A 55 3.23 -9.22 -2.73
C GLY A 55 3.51 -8.59 -1.37
N ILE A 56 3.21 -9.35 -0.32
CA ILE A 56 3.47 -8.94 1.06
C ILE A 56 4.10 -10.11 1.78
N ASN A 57 5.16 -9.83 2.54
CA ASN A 57 5.72 -10.76 3.51
C ASN A 57 5.84 -10.06 4.88
N PRO A 58 6.23 -10.78 5.95
CA PRO A 58 6.34 -10.18 7.28
C PRO A 58 7.40 -9.07 7.43
N GLN A 59 8.17 -8.77 6.37
CA GLN A 59 9.25 -7.79 6.39
C GLN A 59 8.99 -6.58 5.48
N ALA A 60 8.20 -6.73 4.42
CA ALA A 60 8.00 -5.68 3.42
C ALA A 60 6.72 -5.87 2.59
N VAL A 61 6.26 -4.75 2.03
CA VAL A 61 5.28 -4.66 0.95
C VAL A 61 6.01 -4.39 -0.35
N PHE A 62 5.75 -5.22 -1.36
CA PHE A 62 6.30 -5.07 -2.70
C PHE A 62 5.22 -4.53 -3.63
N THR A 63 5.57 -3.55 -4.46
CA THR A 63 4.64 -2.94 -5.42
C THR A 63 5.25 -2.83 -6.82
N TYR A 64 4.40 -2.65 -7.83
CA TYR A 64 4.77 -2.31 -9.19
C TYR A 64 4.12 -0.98 -9.58
N GLY A 65 4.92 0.01 -9.94
CA GLY A 65 4.41 1.24 -10.55
C GLY A 65 4.60 2.49 -9.70
N TYR A 66 3.80 3.52 -10.01
CA TYR A 66 3.93 4.85 -9.45
C TYR A 66 2.95 5.03 -8.29
N LEU A 67 3.44 5.60 -7.18
CA LEU A 67 2.61 6.04 -6.06
C LEU A 67 1.57 7.06 -6.55
N SER A 68 0.32 6.91 -6.10
CA SER A 68 -0.66 7.97 -6.22
C SER A 68 -0.30 9.06 -5.21
N ILE A 69 -0.02 10.26 -5.69
CA ILE A 69 0.35 11.41 -4.85
C ILE A 69 -0.92 12.10 -4.30
N GLU A 70 -2.06 11.92 -4.96
CA GLU A 70 -3.34 12.44 -4.49
C GLU A 70 -4.04 11.44 -3.57
N SER A 71 -4.62 11.96 -2.48
CA SER A 71 -5.46 11.15 -1.61
C SER A 71 -6.65 10.60 -2.40
N PRO A 72 -7.13 9.38 -2.12
CA PRO A 72 -8.30 8.81 -2.79
C PRO A 72 -9.56 9.71 -2.69
N ASN A 73 -9.64 10.55 -1.66
CA ASN A 73 -10.73 11.51 -1.48
C ASN A 73 -10.68 12.70 -2.46
N SER A 74 -9.52 12.97 -3.05
CA SER A 74 -9.33 14.01 -4.06
C SER A 74 -9.83 13.58 -5.44
N VAL A 75 -9.76 12.26 -5.73
CA VAL A 75 -10.17 11.67 -7.02
C VAL A 75 -11.68 11.46 -7.11
N ALA A 76 -12.38 11.30 -5.98
CA ALA A 76 -13.83 11.08 -5.92
C ALA A 76 -14.70 12.32 -6.24
N LYS A 77 -14.11 13.45 -6.65
CA LYS A 77 -14.81 14.73 -6.89
C LYS A 77 -14.86 15.19 -8.35
N ASN A 78 -14.50 14.35 -9.33
CA ASN A 78 -14.62 14.67 -10.75
C ASN A 78 -15.57 13.75 -11.49
#